data_AF-A0A8C8HRQ5-F1
#
_entry.id   AF-A0A8C8HRQ5-F1
#
_cell.length_a   1.000
_cell.length_b   1.000
_cell.length_c   1.000
_cell.angle_alpha   90.00
_cell.angle_beta   90.00
_cell.angle_gamma   90.00
#
_symmetry.space_group_name_H-M   'P 1'
#
loop_
_entity.id
_entity.type
_entity.pdbx_description
1 polymer ?
#
loop_
_entity_poly.entity_id
_entity_poly.type
_entity_poly.pdbx_seq_one_letter_code
_entity_poly.pdbx_strand_id
1 'polypeptide(L)'
;MSTDRLQGQALKCYKCDLGLWDLCYTTKVDCNAGENCFSGVGKAVKVLDIKMKGCLKVNECNKTTTTDFPTSSNHTVYDIKNSCCDTDLCNTAPGLPRMSILPLALTTLSTAFMTKVLV
;
A
#
# COMPACT_ATOMS: atom_id res chain seq x y z
N MET A 1 17.35 -7.12 12.26
CA MET A 1 16.30 -7.25 13.30
C MET A 1 15.17 -6.33 12.89
N SER A 2 14.25 -6.83 12.06
CA SER A 2 13.00 -6.12 11.74
C SER A 2 12.07 -6.37 12.91
N THR A 3 12.07 -5.45 13.87
CA THR A 3 11.08 -5.44 14.93
C THR A 3 9.69 -5.43 14.31
N ASP A 4 8.86 -6.34 14.78
CA ASP A 4 7.41 -6.32 14.67
C ASP A 4 6.90 -4.89 14.56
N ARG A 5 6.39 -4.52 13.36
CA ARG A 5 5.61 -3.30 13.26
C ARG A 5 4.33 -3.53 14.03
N LEU A 6 4.25 -2.85 15.16
CA LEU A 6 3.05 -2.71 15.99
C LEU A 6 1.82 -2.67 15.10
N GLN A 7 1.00 -3.71 15.19
CA GLN A 7 -0.44 -3.61 14.93
C GLN A 7 -0.99 -2.60 15.95
N GLY A 8 -0.90 -1.29 15.67
CA GLY A 8 -1.35 -0.29 16.63
C GLY A 8 -0.96 1.17 16.40
N GLN A 9 -0.04 1.50 15.48
CA GLN A 9 0.26 2.92 15.21
C GLN A 9 -0.74 3.50 14.20
N ALA A 10 -1.31 4.66 14.52
CA ALA A 10 -2.16 5.43 13.61
C ALA A 10 -1.32 5.90 12.41
N LEU A 11 -1.58 5.34 11.23
CA LEU A 11 -0.89 5.68 9.98
C LEU A 11 -1.49 6.94 9.36
N LYS A 12 -0.67 7.76 8.70
CA LYS A 12 -1.16 8.80 7.78
C LYS A 12 -1.29 8.22 6.38
N CYS A 13 -2.44 8.35 5.73
CA CYS A 13 -2.67 7.82 4.38
C CYS A 13 -3.25 8.87 3.44
N TYR A 14 -3.13 8.65 2.13
CA TYR A 14 -3.90 9.42 1.15
C TYR A 14 -5.35 8.90 1.09
N LYS A 15 -6.31 9.82 1.03
CA LYS A 15 -7.74 9.53 0.88
C LYS A 15 -8.27 10.13 -0.42
N CYS A 16 -9.09 9.35 -1.11
CA CYS A 16 -9.83 9.77 -2.30
C CYS A 16 -11.07 8.88 -2.37
N ASP A 17 -12.26 9.47 -2.25
CA ASP A 17 -13.51 8.72 -2.17
C ASP A 17 -13.97 8.19 -3.53
N LEU A 18 -13.66 8.93 -4.60
CA LEU A 18 -13.92 8.50 -5.96
C LEU A 18 -12.95 9.18 -6.93
N GLY A 19 -12.12 8.38 -7.58
CA GLY A 19 -11.28 8.77 -8.70
C GLY A 19 -11.72 8.10 -9.98
N LEU A 20 -11.63 8.82 -11.09
CA LEU A 20 -11.95 8.31 -12.42
C LEU A 20 -10.68 8.27 -13.26
N TRP A 21 -10.45 7.13 -13.92
CA TRP A 21 -9.28 6.86 -14.76
C TRP A 21 -7.99 7.01 -13.95
N ASP A 22 -7.19 8.05 -14.25
CA ASP A 22 -5.93 8.35 -13.55
C ASP A 22 -6.06 9.49 -12.54
N LEU A 23 -7.24 10.11 -12.44
CA LEU A 23 -7.48 11.25 -11.56
C LEU A 23 -8.11 10.78 -10.25
N CYS A 24 -7.36 10.91 -9.16
CA CYS A 24 -7.85 10.76 -7.79
C CYS A 24 -7.28 11.93 -6.98
N TYR A 25 -8.08 12.99 -6.79
CA TYR A 25 -7.64 14.12 -5.97
C TYR A 25 -7.55 13.67 -4.52
N THR A 26 -6.34 13.67 -3.97
CA THR A 26 -6.07 13.09 -2.66
C THR A 26 -5.97 14.14 -1.57
N THR A 27 -6.55 13.82 -0.42
CA THR A 27 -6.28 14.49 0.86
C THR A 27 -5.46 13.55 1.76
N LYS A 28 -4.94 14.06 2.88
CA LYS A 28 -4.29 13.23 3.91
C LYS A 28 -5.29 12.95 5.03
N VAL A 29 -5.25 11.74 5.58
CA VAL A 29 -6.09 11.29 6.70
C VAL A 29 -5.25 10.51 7.70
N ASP A 30 -5.55 10.65 8.99
CA ASP A 30 -5.02 9.80 10.05
C ASP A 30 -5.94 8.57 10.23
N CYS A 31 -5.36 7.37 10.14
CA CYS A 31 -6.06 6.10 10.28
C CYS A 31 -6.13 5.65 11.74
N ASN A 32 -7.08 4.76 12.03
CA ASN A 32 -7.19 4.14 13.34
C ASN A 32 -6.17 3.03 13.53
N ALA A 33 -5.94 2.64 14.79
CA ALA A 33 -5.20 1.44 15.10
C ALA A 33 -5.85 0.20 14.44
N GLY A 34 -5.02 -0.66 13.82
CA GLY A 34 -5.51 -1.84 13.09
C GLY A 34 -5.96 -1.57 11.66
N GLU A 35 -5.77 -0.35 11.15
CA GLU A 35 -5.99 0.01 9.75
C GLU A 35 -4.66 0.23 9.02
N ASN A 36 -4.63 -0.16 7.75
CA ASN A 36 -3.55 0.09 6.81
C ASN A 36 -3.99 1.07 5.73
N CYS A 37 -3.04 1.74 5.08
CA CYS A 37 -3.37 2.49 3.87
C CYS A 37 -3.79 1.52 2.77
N PHE A 38 -4.86 1.85 2.04
CA PHE A 38 -5.28 1.07 0.87
C PHE A 38 -5.34 1.90 -0.41
N SER A 39 -5.25 1.20 -1.54
CA SER A 39 -5.63 1.65 -2.87
C SER A 39 -6.59 0.63 -3.48
N GLY A 40 -7.80 1.07 -3.80
CA GLY A 40 -8.83 0.30 -4.49
C GLY A 40 -8.83 0.62 -5.98
N VAL A 41 -8.93 -0.41 -6.82
CA VAL A 41 -9.14 -0.26 -8.28
C VAL A 41 -10.29 -1.16 -8.71
N GLY A 42 -11.28 -0.59 -9.37
CA GLY A 42 -12.40 -1.29 -9.99
C GLY A 42 -12.57 -0.93 -11.46
N LYS A 43 -13.29 -1.75 -12.22
CA LYS A 43 -13.63 -1.50 -13.62
C LYS A 43 -15.14 -1.35 -13.78
N ALA A 44 -15.58 -0.14 -14.11
CA ALA A 44 -16.95 0.18 -14.44
C ALA A 44 -17.21 0.00 -15.94
N VAL A 45 -18.26 -0.75 -16.29
CA VAL A 45 -18.73 -0.96 -17.68
C VAL A 45 -17.59 -1.34 -18.64
N LYS A 46 -16.60 -2.12 -18.14
CA LYS A 46 -15.38 -2.55 -18.83
C LYS A 46 -14.40 -1.44 -19.31
N VAL A 47 -14.76 -0.17 -19.23
CA VAL A 47 -13.99 0.93 -19.85
C VAL A 47 -13.60 2.06 -18.89
N LEU A 48 -14.22 2.15 -17.72
CA LEU A 48 -13.96 3.21 -16.74
C LEU A 48 -13.23 2.63 -15.53
N ASP A 49 -11.97 2.99 -15.33
CA ASP A 49 -11.28 2.64 -14.09
C ASP A 49 -11.77 3.54 -12.95
N ILE A 50 -12.22 2.94 -11.87
CA ILE A 50 -12.59 3.60 -10.62
C ILE A 50 -11.45 3.40 -9.63
N LYS A 51 -11.00 4.48 -9.00
CA LYS A 51 -9.94 4.46 -7.99
C LYS A 51 -10.46 4.98 -6.66
N MET A 52 -10.06 4.32 -5.58
CA MET A 52 -10.34 4.77 -4.20
C MET A 52 -9.07 4.65 -3.36
N LYS A 53 -8.93 5.50 -2.36
CA LYS A 53 -7.82 5.46 -1.40
C LYS A 53 -8.30 5.83 0.00
N GLY A 54 -7.63 5.31 1.02
CA GLY A 54 -7.89 5.68 2.41
C GLY A 54 -7.30 4.70 3.40
N CYS A 55 -7.99 4.53 4.52
CA CYS A 55 -7.69 3.56 5.58
C CYS A 55 -8.60 2.34 5.43
N LEU A 56 -8.05 1.15 5.64
CA LEU A 56 -8.82 -0.09 5.60
C LEU A 56 -8.34 -1.04 6.70
N LYS A 57 -9.27 -1.73 7.36
CA LYS A 57 -8.92 -2.76 8.33
C LYS A 57 -8.00 -3.81 7.68
N VAL A 58 -6.97 -4.23 8.42
CA VAL A 58 -5.97 -5.19 7.91
C VAL A 58 -6.62 -6.48 7.40
N ASN A 59 -7.72 -6.92 8.00
CA ASN A 59 -8.45 -8.12 7.59
C ASN A 59 -9.30 -7.96 6.31
N GLU A 60 -9.49 -6.74 5.80
CA GLU A 60 -10.17 -6.45 4.52
C GLU A 60 -9.19 -6.17 3.38
N CYS A 61 -7.88 -6.13 3.68
CA CYS A 61 -6.85 -5.97 2.68
C CYS A 61 -6.78 -7.14 1.69
N ASN A 62 -6.42 -6.84 0.43
CA ASN A 62 -6.26 -7.81 -0.65
C ASN A 62 -7.54 -8.58 -1.02
N LYS A 63 -8.69 -8.10 -0.56
CA LYS A 63 -10.00 -8.59 -0.98
C LYS A 63 -10.61 -7.74 -2.08
N THR A 64 -11.52 -8.35 -2.80
CA THR A 64 -12.46 -7.64 -3.66
C THR A 64 -13.67 -7.27 -2.83
N THR A 65 -13.99 -5.99 -2.74
CA THR A 65 -15.18 -5.49 -2.07
C THR A 65 -16.14 -4.89 -3.08
N THR A 66 -17.41 -5.16 -2.88
CA THR A 66 -18.47 -4.60 -3.71
C THR A 66 -18.89 -3.25 -3.14
N THR A 67 -18.74 -2.19 -3.93
CA THR A 67 -19.09 -0.82 -3.52
C THR A 67 -20.18 -0.29 -4.44
N ASP A 68 -21.24 0.22 -3.84
CA ASP A 68 -22.34 0.88 -4.54
C ASP A 68 -22.03 2.37 -4.66
N PHE A 69 -21.94 2.86 -5.90
CA PHE A 69 -21.86 4.29 -6.16
C PHE A 69 -23.21 4.79 -6.67
N PRO A 70 -23.81 5.78 -5.99
CA PRO A 70 -25.00 6.44 -6.49
C PRO A 70 -24.64 7.24 -7.75
N THR A 71 -24.99 6.73 -8.92
CA THR A 71 -25.08 7.54 -10.14
C THR A 71 -26.49 8.14 -10.23
N SER A 72 -26.62 9.34 -10.78
CA SER A 72 -27.79 10.24 -10.73
C SER A 72 -29.16 9.67 -11.15
N SER A 73 -29.23 8.41 -11.56
CA SER A 73 -30.45 7.68 -11.89
C SER A 73 -30.38 6.16 -11.68
N ASN A 74 -29.25 5.60 -11.21
CA ASN A 74 -29.06 4.15 -10.98
C ASN A 74 -27.97 3.89 -9.93
N HIS A 75 -28.13 2.84 -9.13
CA HIS A 75 -27.08 2.27 -8.28
C HIS A 75 -26.21 1.37 -9.14
N THR A 76 -24.94 1.71 -9.29
CA THR A 76 -24.01 0.83 -9.99
C THR A 76 -23.05 0.21 -9.00
N VAL A 77 -23.12 -1.11 -8.95
CA VAL A 77 -22.37 -1.97 -8.05
C VAL A 77 -21.05 -2.36 -8.72
N TYR A 78 -19.92 -2.05 -8.09
CA TYR A 78 -18.60 -2.33 -8.65
C TYR A 78 -17.74 -3.16 -7.72
N ASP A 79 -17.04 -4.11 -8.32
CA ASP A 79 -15.99 -4.87 -7.66
C ASP A 79 -14.70 -4.05 -7.61
N ILE A 80 -14.28 -3.72 -6.40
CA ILE A 80 -13.06 -2.97 -6.11
C ILE A 80 -12.02 -3.93 -5.53
N LYS A 81 -10.90 -4.10 -6.22
CA LYS A 81 -9.74 -4.83 -5.69
C LYS A 81 -8.93 -3.90 -4.79
N ASN A 82 -8.86 -4.22 -3.50
CA ASN A 82 -8.11 -3.42 -2.53
C ASN A 82 -6.70 -3.95 -2.34
N SER A 83 -5.68 -3.09 -2.42
CA SER A 83 -4.29 -3.42 -2.06
C SER A 83 -3.84 -2.53 -0.91
N CYS A 84 -3.16 -3.11 0.07
CA CYS A 84 -2.75 -2.40 1.29
C CYS A 84 -1.24 -2.29 1.45
N CYS A 85 -0.82 -1.31 2.24
CA CYS A 85 0.54 -1.11 2.70
C CYS A 85 0.55 -0.46 4.10
N ASP A 86 1.67 -0.57 4.81
CA ASP A 86 1.76 -0.43 6.27
C ASP A 86 2.77 0.66 6.71
N THR A 87 3.08 1.62 5.84
CA THR A 87 3.85 2.83 6.19
C THR A 87 3.05 4.09 5.92
N ASP A 88 3.43 5.17 6.61
CA ASP A 88 2.87 6.49 6.31
C ASP A 88 2.95 6.81 4.82
N LEU A 89 1.82 7.27 4.30
CA LEU A 89 1.57 7.76 2.96
C LEU A 89 1.93 6.76 1.87
N CYS A 90 2.03 5.46 2.17
CA CYS A 90 2.54 4.44 1.25
C CYS A 90 1.63 4.17 0.04
N ASN A 91 0.39 4.64 0.09
CA ASN A 91 -0.55 4.55 -1.01
C ASN A 91 -0.41 5.71 -2.02
N THR A 92 0.77 6.33 -2.12
CA THR A 92 1.14 7.23 -3.21
C THR A 92 1.21 6.49 -4.54
N ALA A 93 0.65 7.08 -5.59
CA ALA A 93 0.65 6.60 -6.97
C ALA A 93 -0.25 5.37 -7.29
N PRO A 94 -0.64 5.20 -8.57
CA PRO A 94 -1.42 4.07 -9.05
C PRO A 94 -0.49 2.92 -9.45
N GLY A 95 -0.59 1.78 -8.75
CA GLY A 95 -0.19 0.49 -9.30
C GLY A 95 1.29 0.24 -9.62
N LEU A 96 2.23 1.10 -9.20
CA LEU A 96 3.64 0.77 -9.38
C LEU A 96 3.97 -0.43 -8.49
N PRO A 97 4.44 -1.57 -9.05
CA PRO A 97 4.87 -2.68 -8.24
C PRO A 97 5.96 -2.18 -7.30
N ARG A 98 5.74 -2.39 -6.00
CA ARG A 98 6.73 -2.09 -4.97
C ARG A 98 7.97 -2.92 -5.29
N MET A 99 8.93 -2.31 -5.98
CA MET A 99 10.24 -2.89 -6.18
C MET A 99 10.82 -3.07 -4.79
N SER A 100 10.75 -4.30 -4.27
CA SER A 100 11.41 -4.68 -3.02
C SER A 100 12.90 -4.42 -3.23
N ILE A 101 13.38 -3.30 -2.68
CA ILE A 101 14.81 -3.01 -2.58
C ILE A 101 15.39 -4.07 -1.65
N LEU A 102 15.85 -5.17 -2.23
CA LEU A 102 16.52 -6.24 -1.52
C LEU A 102 17.79 -5.64 -0.90
N PRO A 103 18.01 -5.74 0.42
CA PRO A 103 19.23 -5.23 1.01
C PRO A 103 20.41 -6.09 0.51
N LEU A 104 21.31 -5.49 -0.28
CA LEU A 104 22.59 -6.08 -0.66
C LEU A 104 23.47 -6.15 0.60
N ALA A 105 23.44 -7.28 1.30
CA ALA A 105 24.38 -7.54 2.39
C ALA A 105 25.78 -7.77 1.80
N LEU A 106 26.64 -6.75 1.81
CA LEU A 106 28.08 -6.92 1.56
C LEU A 106 28.72 -7.50 2.82
N THR A 107 28.97 -8.81 2.83
CA THR A 107 29.83 -9.45 3.84
C THR A 107 31.30 -9.34 3.39
N THR A 108 32.04 -8.38 3.94
CA THR A 108 33.51 -8.35 3.79
C THR A 108 34.12 -9.39 4.72
N LEU A 109 34.52 -10.54 4.18
CA LEU A 109 35.34 -11.54 4.88
C LEU A 109 36.79 -11.06 4.90
N SER A 110 37.23 -10.44 5.99
CA SER A 110 38.64 -10.13 6.23
C SER A 110 39.37 -11.36 6.78
N THR A 111 40.04 -12.12 5.91
CA THR A 111 40.98 -13.17 6.31
C THR A 111 42.43 -12.75 6.07
N ALA A 112 43.20 -12.55 7.13
CA ALA A 112 44.65 -12.80 7.15
C ALA A 112 45.17 -12.83 8.60
N PHE A 113 45.06 -13.99 9.25
CA PHE A 113 46.01 -14.37 10.30
C PHE A 113 46.93 -15.41 9.69
N MET A 114 48.23 -15.12 9.60
CA MET A 114 49.30 -16.05 9.98
C MET A 114 50.63 -15.29 10.00
N THR A 115 51.19 -15.26 11.20
CA THR A 115 52.54 -14.91 11.65
C THR A 115 53.68 -15.40 10.74
N LYS A 116 54.68 -14.55 10.52
CA LYS A 116 56.10 -14.92 10.39
C LYS A 116 56.86 -14.09 11.43
N VAL A 117 57.21 -14.64 12.60
CA VAL A 117 58.41 -15.44 12.88
C VAL A 117 59.69 -14.73 12.41
N LEU A 118 60.39 -14.16 13.41
CA LEU A 118 61.84 -13.93 13.52
C LEU A 118 62.53 -12.94 12.54
N VAL A 119 62.88 -11.75 13.02
CA VAL A 119 64.23 -11.13 13.00
C VAL A 119 64.42 -10.37 14.30
#